data_AF-A0A938IC26-F1
#
_entry.id   AF-A0A938IC26-F1
#
_cell.length_a   1.000
_cell.length_b   1.000
_cell.length_c   1.000
_cell.angle_alpha   90.00
_cell.angle_beta   90.00
_cell.angle_gamma   90.00
#
_symmetry.space_group_name_H-M   'P 1'
#
loop_
_entity.id
_entity.type
_entity.pdbx_description
1 polymer ?
#
loop_
_entity_poly.entity_id
_entity_poly.type
_entity_poly.pdbx_seq_one_letter_code
_entity_poly.pdbx_strand_id
1 'polypeptide(L)'
;PGESSWNESHVGREIFVSLAPEQDGKHWQETELSWTRPTSGTYLRGKVGNDQRNEFNIGQFFLQEGKGKEYEQAVRQHRLSAEIAVRPDGAATLKRLVLE
;
A
#
# COMPACT_ATOMS: atom_id res chain seq x y z
N PRO A 1 27.73 3.12 -8.23
CA PRO A 1 26.31 3.50 -8.44
C PRO A 1 25.50 3.07 -7.21
N GLY A 2 25.37 3.85 -6.14
CA GLY A 2 24.96 5.26 -6.13
C GLY A 2 23.44 5.34 -6.07
N GLU A 3 22.84 4.95 -4.92
CA GLU A 3 21.53 5.36 -4.34
C GLU A 3 21.02 4.28 -3.36
N SER A 4 21.74 4.09 -2.25
CA SER A 4 21.27 3.30 -1.10
C SER A 4 20.98 4.17 0.12
N SER A 5 21.17 5.50 0.03
CA SER A 5 21.21 6.41 1.17
C SER A 5 19.87 7.06 1.55
N TRP A 6 18.81 6.93 0.74
CA TRP A 6 17.53 7.60 1.02
C TRP A 6 16.69 6.93 2.10
N ASN A 7 16.77 5.59 2.28
CA ASN A 7 15.90 4.85 3.21
C ASN A 7 16.49 4.64 4.61
N GLU A 8 17.80 4.37 4.75
CA GLU A 8 18.38 4.03 6.06
C GLU A 8 18.30 5.18 7.08
N SER A 9 18.43 6.44 6.64
CA SER A 9 18.40 7.61 7.53
C SER A 9 16.98 8.04 7.93
N HIS A 10 15.94 7.43 7.35
CA HIS A 10 14.56 7.85 7.55
C HIS A 10 13.65 6.73 8.03
N VAL A 11 14.18 5.54 8.34
CA VAL A 11 13.40 4.44 8.90
C VAL A 11 12.55 4.92 10.07
N GLY A 12 11.26 4.59 10.04
CA GLY A 12 10.25 4.99 11.02
C GLY A 12 9.67 6.39 10.83
N ARG A 13 10.23 7.22 9.94
CA ARG A 13 9.69 8.56 9.63
C ARG A 13 8.33 8.43 8.93
N GLU A 14 7.40 9.28 9.34
CA GLU A 14 6.07 9.34 8.74
C GLU A 14 6.14 9.83 7.28
N ILE A 15 5.39 9.15 6.42
CA ILE A 15 5.24 9.46 5.00
C ILE A 15 3.77 9.43 4.61
N PHE A 16 3.47 10.13 3.52
CA PHE A 16 2.17 10.20 2.92
C PHE A 16 2.25 9.82 1.45
N VAL A 17 1.30 9.04 0.96
CA VAL A 17 1.16 8.69 -0.46
C VAL A 17 -0.20 9.14 -0.95
N SER A 18 -0.24 10.08 -1.87
CA SER A 18 -1.46 10.52 -2.52
C SER A 18 -1.96 9.44 -3.48
N LEU A 19 -3.28 9.23 -3.53
CA LEU A 19 -3.94 8.24 -4.38
C LEU A 19 -4.90 8.90 -5.37
N ALA A 20 -4.95 8.37 -6.58
CA ALA A 20 -5.96 8.69 -7.58
C ALA A 20 -6.64 7.42 -8.10
N PRO A 21 -7.93 7.48 -8.46
CA PRO A 21 -8.59 6.35 -9.12
C PRO A 21 -7.93 6.09 -10.48
N GLU A 22 -7.81 4.82 -10.83
CA GLU A 22 -7.44 4.40 -12.17
C GLU A 22 -8.61 4.56 -13.15
N GLN A 23 -8.35 4.38 -14.44
CA GLN A 23 -9.35 4.57 -15.50
C GLN A 23 -10.55 3.61 -15.38
N ASP A 24 -10.37 2.45 -14.74
CA ASP A 24 -11.44 1.48 -14.55
C ASP A 24 -12.42 1.85 -13.41
N GLY A 25 -12.11 2.88 -12.62
CA GLY A 25 -12.92 3.33 -11.48
C GLY A 25 -12.98 2.34 -10.32
N LYS A 26 -12.19 1.26 -10.35
CA LYS A 26 -12.14 0.22 -9.33
C LYS A 26 -10.80 0.24 -8.59
N HIS A 27 -9.70 0.39 -9.32
CA HIS A 27 -8.37 0.40 -8.77
C HIS A 27 -7.90 1.84 -8.48
N TRP A 28 -6.88 1.93 -7.63
CA TRP A 28 -6.27 3.19 -7.22
C TRP A 28 -4.77 3.06 -7.38
N GLN A 29 -4.15 4.13 -7.88
CA GLN A 29 -2.71 4.22 -8.06
C GLN A 29 -2.12 5.33 -7.19
N GLU A 30 -0.86 5.14 -6.79
CA GLU A 30 -0.04 6.18 -6.20
C GLU A 30 0.25 7.30 -7.21
N THR A 31 0.17 8.54 -6.75
CA THR A 31 0.53 9.70 -7.59
C THR A 31 1.73 10.46 -7.06
N GLU A 32 1.90 10.52 -5.74
CA GLU A 32 2.96 11.31 -5.11
C GLU A 32 3.31 10.75 -3.73
N LEU A 33 4.60 10.65 -3.43
CA LEU A 33 5.13 10.41 -2.09
C LEU A 33 5.57 11.74 -1.47
N SER A 34 5.11 12.02 -0.25
CA SER A 34 5.43 13.24 0.48
C SER A 34 5.77 12.99 1.95
N TRP A 35 6.61 13.86 2.51
CA TRP A 35 6.87 13.95 3.95
C TRP A 35 5.85 14.82 4.68
N THR A 36 5.08 15.61 3.95
CA THR A 36 4.06 16.51 4.47
C THR A 36 2.67 15.96 4.16
N ARG A 37 1.77 16.09 5.13
CA ARG A 37 0.38 15.63 4.98
C ARG A 37 -0.32 16.41 3.85
N PRO A 38 -0.93 15.73 2.87
CA PRO A 38 -1.78 16.37 1.88
C PRO A 38 -2.96 17.09 2.53
N THR A 39 -3.31 18.27 2.02
CA THR A 39 -4.46 19.06 2.52
C THR A 39 -5.78 18.68 1.85
N SER A 40 -5.74 17.87 0.80
CA SER A 40 -6.91 17.44 0.02
C SER A 40 -6.65 16.10 -0.67
N GLY A 41 -7.72 15.44 -1.10
CA GLY A 41 -7.67 14.16 -1.81
C GLY A 41 -7.52 12.96 -0.87
N THR A 42 -7.56 11.76 -1.46
CA THR A 42 -7.35 10.50 -0.75
C THR A 42 -5.85 10.23 -0.67
N TYR A 43 -5.36 9.85 0.51
CA TYR A 43 -3.96 9.51 0.70
C TYR A 43 -3.79 8.42 1.75
N LEU A 44 -2.66 7.71 1.70
CA LEU A 44 -2.24 6.77 2.72
C LEU A 44 -1.19 7.41 3.61
N ARG A 45 -1.30 7.20 4.91
CA ARG A 45 -0.30 7.55 5.90
C ARG A 45 0.46 6.28 6.29
N GLY A 46 1.77 6.32 6.20
CA GLY A 46 2.64 5.21 6.51
C GLY A 46 3.93 5.66 7.18
N LYS A 47 4.89 4.74 7.22
CA LYS A 47 6.25 4.98 7.66
C LYS A 47 7.23 4.43 6.65
N VAL A 48 8.41 5.03 6.56
CA VAL A 48 9.54 4.40 5.89
C VAL A 48 9.88 3.13 6.66
N GLY A 49 9.75 1.96 6.03
CA GLY A 49 10.15 0.69 6.63
C GLY A 49 11.62 0.40 6.34
N ASN A 50 12.07 -0.77 6.78
CA ASN A 50 13.38 -1.29 6.41
C ASN A 50 13.38 -1.86 4.98
N ASP A 51 14.56 -2.17 4.45
CA ASP A 51 14.73 -2.94 3.22
C ASP A 51 13.94 -2.43 2.00
N GLN A 52 13.88 -1.09 1.88
CA GLN A 52 13.23 -0.37 0.79
C GLN A 52 11.70 -0.56 0.68
N ARG A 53 11.04 -1.05 1.73
CA ARG A 53 9.58 -1.18 1.75
C ARG A 53 8.97 -0.21 2.74
N ASN A 54 8.02 0.58 2.25
CA ASN A 54 7.22 1.47 3.09
C ASN A 54 6.09 0.69 3.78
N GLU A 55 5.80 1.06 5.03
CA GLU A 55 4.81 0.39 5.87
C GLU A 55 3.54 1.24 6.01
N PHE A 56 2.41 0.69 5.57
CA PHE A 56 1.10 1.36 5.64
C PHE A 56 0.08 0.61 6.52
N ASN A 57 0.54 -0.38 7.31
CA ASN A 57 -0.31 -1.24 8.15
C ASN A 57 -1.38 -2.05 7.38
N ILE A 58 -1.16 -2.29 6.08
CA ILE A 58 -2.03 -3.10 5.21
C ILE A 58 -1.29 -4.29 4.57
N GLY A 59 -0.04 -4.53 4.98
CA GLY A 59 0.85 -5.53 4.35
C GLY A 59 0.66 -6.97 4.81
N GLN A 60 -0.25 -7.24 5.77
CA GLN A 60 -0.46 -8.57 6.32
C GLN A 60 -1.94 -8.95 6.29
N PHE A 61 -2.23 -10.13 5.78
CA PHE A 61 -3.56 -10.74 5.78
C PHE A 61 -3.43 -12.23 6.14
N PHE A 62 -4.27 -12.70 7.05
CA PHE A 62 -4.33 -14.11 7.39
C PHE A 62 -5.28 -14.83 6.44
N LEU A 63 -4.75 -15.76 5.66
CA LEU A 63 -5.55 -16.64 4.80
C LEU A 63 -6.08 -17.83 5.61
N GLN A 64 -7.29 -18.27 5.28
CA GLN A 64 -7.80 -19.55 5.76
C GLN A 64 -6.99 -20.71 5.16
N GLU A 65 -6.73 -21.73 5.96
CA GLU A 65 -6.00 -22.92 5.52
C GLU A 65 -6.66 -23.56 4.27
N GLY A 66 -5.83 -24.05 3.35
CA GLY A 66 -6.28 -24.67 2.09
C GLY A 66 -6.50 -23.72 0.92
N LYS A 67 -6.50 -22.39 1.13
CA LYS A 67 -6.66 -21.40 0.05
C LYS A 67 -5.37 -20.87 -0.56
N GLY A 68 -4.20 -21.13 0.04
CA GLY A 68 -2.91 -20.55 -0.38
C GLY A 68 -2.62 -20.66 -1.88
N LYS A 69 -2.84 -21.83 -2.49
CA LYS A 69 -2.57 -22.06 -3.93
C LYS A 69 -3.37 -21.13 -4.86
N GLU A 70 -4.62 -20.84 -4.51
CA GLU A 70 -5.51 -19.99 -5.30
C GLU A 70 -4.99 -18.55 -5.31
N TYR A 71 -4.58 -18.05 -4.14
CA TYR A 71 -3.98 -16.72 -3.99
C TYR A 71 -2.62 -16.61 -4.66
N GLU A 72 -1.74 -17.62 -4.50
CA GLU A 72 -0.45 -17.65 -5.20
C GLU A 72 -0.61 -17.60 -6.72
N GLN A 73 -1.58 -18.32 -7.26
CA GLN A 73 -1.88 -18.31 -8.69
C GLN A 73 -2.40 -16.94 -9.13
N ALA A 74 -3.31 -16.34 -8.37
CA ALA A 74 -3.83 -15.00 -8.66
C ALA A 74 -2.74 -13.93 -8.65
N VAL A 75 -1.80 -13.99 -7.69
CA VAL A 75 -0.61 -13.11 -7.68
C VAL A 75 0.20 -13.26 -8.96
N ARG A 76 0.50 -14.51 -9.38
CA ARG A 76 1.27 -14.78 -10.61
C ARG A 76 0.56 -14.29 -11.87
N GLN A 77 -0.76 -14.18 -11.83
CA GLN A 77 -1.59 -13.78 -12.95
C GLN A 77 -2.03 -12.31 -12.87
N HIS A 78 -1.52 -11.54 -11.91
CA HIS A 78 -1.92 -10.15 -11.64
C HIS A 78 -3.44 -9.98 -11.46
N ARG A 79 -4.07 -10.97 -10.80
CA ARG A 79 -5.51 -11.03 -10.50
C ARG A 79 -5.80 -10.99 -9.01
N LEU A 80 -4.91 -10.40 -8.22
CA LEU A 80 -5.11 -10.22 -6.79
C LEU A 80 -5.08 -8.72 -6.45
N SER A 81 -6.20 -8.23 -5.95
CA SER A 81 -6.36 -6.85 -5.50
C SER A 81 -6.62 -6.81 -3.99
N ALA A 82 -6.19 -5.73 -3.33
CA ALA A 82 -6.46 -5.48 -1.91
C ALA A 82 -7.55 -4.41 -1.77
N GLU A 83 -8.63 -4.74 -1.05
CA GLU A 83 -9.64 -3.75 -0.68
C GLU A 83 -9.28 -3.17 0.69
N ILE A 84 -9.08 -1.85 0.75
CA ILE A 84 -8.71 -1.13 1.97
C ILE A 84 -9.77 -0.11 2.36
N ALA A 85 -9.90 0.14 3.67
CA ALA A 85 -10.59 1.32 4.20
C ALA A 85 -9.54 2.40 4.43
N VAL A 86 -9.77 3.62 3.92
CA VAL A 86 -8.90 4.78 4.19
C VAL A 86 -9.67 5.80 5.00
N ARG A 87 -9.12 6.19 6.15
CA ARG A 87 -9.68 7.25 7.00
C ARG A 87 -9.26 8.63 6.50
N PRO A 88 -9.96 9.72 6.89
CA PRO A 88 -9.57 11.08 6.52
C PRO A 88 -8.16 11.49 6.97
N ASP A 89 -7.58 10.84 7.99
CA ASP A 89 -6.20 11.07 8.44
C ASP A 89 -5.16 10.23 7.66
N GLY A 90 -5.58 9.45 6.67
CA GLY A 90 -4.77 8.58 5.84
C GLY A 90 -4.46 7.21 6.48
N ALA A 91 -4.92 6.95 7.69
CA ALA A 91 -4.81 5.62 8.28
C ALA A 91 -5.61 4.60 7.45
N ALA A 92 -4.96 3.51 7.07
CA ALA A 92 -5.56 2.47 6.25
C ALA A 92 -5.69 1.15 7.02
N THR A 93 -6.68 0.36 6.63
CA THR A 93 -6.86 -1.01 7.13
C THR A 93 -7.28 -1.90 5.99
N LEU A 94 -6.64 -3.06 5.89
CA LEU A 94 -7.01 -4.08 4.92
C LEU A 94 -8.35 -4.70 5.32
N LYS A 95 -9.34 -4.65 4.41
CA LYS A 95 -10.64 -5.28 4.61
C LYS A 95 -10.63 -6.72 4.14
N ARG A 96 -10.16 -6.94 2.90
CA ARG A 96 -10.12 -8.25 2.25
C ARG A 96 -9.17 -8.24 1.05
N LEU A 97 -8.82 -9.44 0.62
CA LEU A 97 -8.24 -9.69 -0.69
C LEU A 97 -9.36 -10.06 -1.67
N VAL A 98 -9.24 -9.59 -2.91
CA VAL A 98 -10.19 -9.81 -3.99
C VAL A 98 -9.45 -10.50 -5.14
N LEU A 99 -9.98 -11.64 -5.58
CA LEU A 99 -9.53 -12.32 -6.79
C LEU A 99 -10.34 -11.76 -7.97
N GLU A 100 -9.65 -11.37 -9.04
CA GLU A 100 -10.22 -10.79 -10.25
C GLU A 100 -10.60 -11.83 -11.32
#